data_AF-X1GM15-F1
#
_entry.id   AF-X1GM15-F1
#
_cell.length_a   1.000
_cell.length_b   1.000
_cell.length_c   1.000
_cell.angle_alpha   90.00
_cell.angle_beta   90.00
_cell.angle_gamma   90.00
#
_symmetry.space_group_name_H-M   'P 1'
#
loop_
_entity.id
_entity.type
_entity.pdbx_description
1 polymer ?
#
loop_
_entity_poly.entity_id
_entity_poly.type
_entity_poly.pdbx_seq_one_letter_code
_entity_poly.pdbx_strand_id
1 'polypeptide(L)'
;SISCYDQIKELPSLKEFFPEFKEVPSQTLQEVVERVDKAFQNFFRKVKRGEKPGYPRFKSFNRYHSFTLKQAGWEHVDKKLKIKKIGNFKIFLSLLRWTPLFSGPSNV
;
A
#
# COMPACT_ATOMS: atom_id res chain seq x y z
N SER A 1 -13.56 19.44 -6.61
CA SER A 1 -12.91 18.13 -6.76
C SER A 1 -13.26 17.31 -5.54
N ILE A 2 -13.68 16.06 -5.72
CA ILE A 2 -13.91 15.13 -4.60
C ILE A 2 -12.55 14.81 -3.99
N SER A 3 -12.40 14.86 -2.66
CA SER A 3 -11.13 14.53 -2.02
C SER A 3 -10.91 13.02 -1.93
N CYS A 4 -9.66 12.58 -1.75
CA CYS A 4 -9.35 11.19 -1.44
C CYS A 4 -10.09 10.71 -0.18
N TYR A 5 -10.22 11.59 0.83
CA TYR A 5 -10.91 11.27 2.07
C TYR A 5 -12.41 11.05 1.85
N ASP A 6 -13.05 11.87 1.01
CA ASP A 6 -14.47 11.71 0.68
C ASP A 6 -14.72 10.36 -0.01
N GLN A 7 -13.88 9.98 -0.98
CA GLN A 7 -13.97 8.68 -1.65
C GLN A 7 -13.73 7.50 -0.71
N ILE A 8 -12.78 7.63 0.24
CA ILE A 8 -12.55 6.61 1.26
C ILE A 8 -13.79 6.44 2.16
N LYS A 9 -14.48 7.54 2.48
CA LYS A 9 -15.69 7.53 3.31
C LYS A 9 -16.88 6.81 2.65
N GLU A 10 -16.86 6.66 1.33
CA GLU A 10 -17.86 5.90 0.57
C GLU A 10 -17.60 4.38 0.58
N LEU A 11 -16.40 3.91 0.92
CA LEU A 11 -16.07 2.49 0.92
C LEU A 11 -17.00 1.60 1.79
N PRO A 12 -17.48 2.04 2.96
CA PRO A 12 -18.43 1.27 3.76
C PRO A 12 -19.76 1.03 3.02
N SER A 13 -20.35 2.04 2.39
CA SER A 13 -21.59 1.88 1.63
C SER A 13 -21.35 1.05 0.38
N LEU A 14 -20.21 1.21 -0.29
CA LEU A 14 -19.84 0.39 -1.45
C LEU A 14 -19.78 -1.12 -1.12
N LYS A 15 -19.47 -1.52 0.11
CA LYS A 15 -19.51 -2.94 0.52
C LYS A 15 -20.92 -3.54 0.55
N GLU A 16 -21.96 -2.72 0.56
CA GLU A 16 -23.34 -3.17 0.44
C GLU A 16 -23.65 -3.57 -1.00
N PHE A 17 -23.15 -2.80 -1.97
CA PHE A 17 -23.31 -3.05 -3.40
C PHE A 17 -22.32 -4.06 -3.98
N PHE A 18 -21.13 -4.14 -3.40
CA PHE A 18 -20.04 -5.04 -3.81
C PHE A 18 -19.65 -5.93 -2.62
N PRO A 19 -20.40 -7.02 -2.35
CA PRO A 19 -20.15 -7.91 -1.22
C PRO A 19 -18.72 -8.47 -1.19
N GLU A 20 -18.08 -8.66 -2.34
CA GLU A 20 -16.69 -9.12 -2.48
C GLU A 20 -15.67 -8.18 -1.79
N PHE A 21 -16.01 -6.91 -1.60
CA PHE A 21 -15.15 -5.98 -0.86
C PHE A 21 -15.08 -6.31 0.64
N LYS A 22 -16.01 -7.14 1.15
CA LYS A 22 -15.95 -7.66 2.52
C LYS A 22 -14.84 -8.69 2.71
N GLU A 23 -14.41 -9.38 1.66
CA GLU A 23 -13.28 -10.31 1.72
C GLU A 23 -11.93 -9.60 1.71
N VAL A 24 -11.89 -8.36 1.21
CA VAL A 24 -10.65 -7.58 1.16
C VAL A 24 -10.39 -6.87 2.50
N PRO A 25 -9.13 -6.76 2.96
CA PRO A 25 -8.78 -5.90 4.09
C PRO A 25 -9.16 -4.43 3.81
N SER A 26 -9.74 -3.74 4.80
CA SER A 26 -10.19 -2.35 4.64
C SER A 26 -9.07 -1.40 4.23
N GLN A 27 -7.87 -1.59 4.77
CA GLN A 27 -6.70 -0.78 4.44
C GLN A 27 -6.29 -0.93 2.97
N THR A 28 -6.47 -2.12 2.38
CA THR A 28 -6.18 -2.36 0.97
C THR A 28 -7.16 -1.60 0.08
N LEU A 29 -8.46 -1.63 0.41
CA LEU A 29 -9.47 -0.84 -0.33
C LEU A 29 -9.17 0.66 -0.26
N GLN A 30 -8.81 1.17 0.91
CA GLN A 30 -8.43 2.57 1.10
C GLN A 30 -7.18 2.95 0.29
N GLU A 31 -6.18 2.07 0.25
CA GLU A 31 -4.95 2.33 -0.51
C GLU A 31 -5.16 2.32 -2.02
N VAL A 32 -6.14 1.55 -2.53
CA VAL A 32 -6.54 1.62 -3.94
C VAL A 32 -7.03 3.04 -4.28
N VAL A 33 -7.85 3.65 -3.43
CA VAL A 33 -8.34 5.02 -3.62
C VAL A 33 -7.16 6.02 -3.62
N GLU A 34 -6.21 5.87 -2.70
CA GLU A 34 -5.01 6.72 -2.65
C GLU A 34 -4.13 6.59 -3.89
N ARG A 35 -3.99 5.38 -4.46
CA ARG A 35 -3.26 5.18 -5.71
C ARG A 35 -3.92 5.93 -6.87
N VAL A 36 -5.25 5.93 -6.92
CA VAL A 36 -6.01 6.67 -7.93
C VAL A 36 -5.81 8.17 -7.75
N ASP A 37 -5.98 8.69 -6.53
CA ASP A 37 -5.77 10.11 -6.22
C ASP A 37 -4.34 10.56 -6.59
N LYS A 38 -3.32 9.80 -6.19
CA LYS A 38 -1.92 10.08 -6.54
C LYS A 38 -1.67 10.06 -8.04
N ALA A 39 -2.33 9.18 -8.80
CA ALA A 39 -2.20 9.15 -10.25
C ALA A 39 -2.78 10.44 -10.88
N PHE A 40 -3.94 10.89 -10.43
CA PHE A 40 -4.54 12.14 -10.88
C PHE A 40 -3.75 13.38 -10.44
N GLN A 41 -3.26 13.43 -9.21
CA GLN A 41 -2.36 14.49 -8.74
C GLN A 41 -1.13 14.61 -9.64
N ASN A 42 -0.51 13.48 -10.00
CA ASN A 42 0.63 13.45 -10.93
C ASN A 42 0.26 13.93 -12.33
N PHE A 43 -0.90 13.51 -12.84
CA PHE A 43 -1.42 13.96 -14.13
C PHE A 43 -1.58 15.48 -14.16
N PHE A 44 -2.32 16.05 -13.20
CA PHE A 44 -2.55 17.49 -13.15
C PHE A 44 -1.28 18.29 -12.87
N ARG A 45 -0.34 17.74 -12.09
CA ARG A 45 0.98 18.34 -11.88
C ARG A 45 1.73 18.51 -13.19
N LYS A 46 1.71 17.50 -14.08
CA LYS A 46 2.34 17.58 -15.41
C LYS A 46 1.65 18.57 -16.33
N VAL A 47 0.30 18.57 -16.33
CA VAL A 47 -0.51 19.54 -17.08
C VAL A 47 -0.11 20.97 -16.70
N LYS A 48 -0.03 21.28 -15.40
CA LYS A 48 0.36 22.60 -14.90
C LYS A 48 1.77 23.04 -15.32
N ARG A 49 2.68 22.09 -15.57
CA ARG A 49 4.05 22.36 -16.01
C ARG A 49 4.19 22.48 -17.53
N GLY A 50 3.12 22.26 -18.30
CA GLY A 50 3.18 22.17 -19.76
C GLY A 50 3.90 20.92 -20.28
N GLU A 51 4.18 19.93 -19.42
CA GLU A 51 4.76 18.65 -19.83
C GLU A 51 3.70 17.75 -20.47
N LYS A 52 4.10 16.83 -21.36
CA LYS A 52 3.19 15.81 -21.92
C LYS A 52 2.68 14.88 -20.80
N PRO A 53 1.40 14.99 -20.39
CA PRO A 53 0.88 14.19 -19.28
C PRO A 53 0.38 12.84 -19.80
N GLY A 54 0.62 11.77 -19.04
CA GLY A 54 -0.04 10.48 -19.27
C GLY A 54 -1.29 10.40 -18.39
N TYR A 55 -2.46 10.19 -18.99
CA TYR A 55 -3.71 10.01 -18.23
C TYR A 55 -3.61 8.79 -17.31
N PRO A 56 -4.13 8.83 -16.07
CA PRO A 56 -4.18 7.66 -15.20
C PRO A 56 -4.83 6.47 -15.90
N ARG A 57 -4.17 5.30 -15.85
CA ARG A 57 -4.65 4.09 -16.52
C ARG A 57 -5.05 3.05 -15.49
N PHE A 58 -6.10 2.31 -15.80
CA PHE A 58 -6.44 1.11 -15.05
C PHE A 58 -5.28 0.11 -15.05
N LYS A 59 -4.96 -0.42 -13.87
CA LYS A 59 -3.91 -1.42 -13.70
C LYS A 59 -4.57 -2.80 -13.67
N SER A 60 -4.44 -3.53 -14.78
CA SER A 60 -4.99 -4.88 -14.90
C SER A 60 -4.45 -5.82 -13.82
N PHE A 61 -5.21 -6.87 -13.53
CA PHE A 61 -4.87 -7.91 -12.56
C PHE A 61 -3.44 -8.43 -12.74
N ASN A 62 -3.05 -8.77 -13.98
CA ASN A 62 -1.71 -9.27 -14.31
C ASN A 62 -0.56 -8.29 -14.05
N ARG A 63 -0.83 -7.03 -13.71
CA ARG A 63 0.20 -6.04 -13.36
C ARG A 63 0.15 -5.64 -11.89
N TYR A 64 -0.92 -5.95 -11.17
CA TYR A 64 -1.17 -5.51 -9.80
C TYR A 64 -0.60 -6.53 -8.80
N HIS A 65 0.71 -6.51 -8.61
CA HIS A 65 1.43 -7.51 -7.79
C HIS A 65 1.65 -7.12 -6.32
N SER A 66 1.15 -5.96 -5.89
CA SER A 66 1.39 -5.47 -4.53
C SER A 66 0.19 -4.75 -3.95
N PHE A 67 -0.05 -4.98 -2.66
CA PHE A 67 -1.02 -4.29 -1.83
C PHE A 67 -0.33 -3.78 -0.56
N THR A 68 -0.94 -2.80 0.09
CA THR A 68 -0.39 -2.15 1.29
C THR A 68 -1.32 -2.35 2.47
N LEU A 69 -0.74 -2.62 3.64
CA LEU A 69 -1.42 -2.65 4.95
C LEU A 69 -0.73 -1.62 5.85
N LYS A 70 -1.44 -0.55 6.24
CA LYS A 70 -0.83 0.66 6.82
C LYS A 70 -0.52 0.58 8.31
N GLN A 71 -1.40 -0.04 9.10
CA GLN A 71 -1.37 0.14 10.56
C GLN A 71 -1.41 -1.17 11.34
N ALA A 72 -2.26 -2.12 10.94
CA ALA A 72 -2.47 -3.38 11.64
C ALA A 72 -3.38 -4.28 10.81
N GLY A 73 -3.23 -5.59 10.97
CA GLY A 73 -3.92 -6.60 10.17
C GLY A 73 -3.01 -7.78 9.81
N TRP A 74 -1.77 -7.75 10.26
CA TRP A 74 -0.83 -8.85 10.18
C TRP A 74 -0.20 -9.10 11.54
N GLU A 75 0.05 -10.37 11.86
CA GLU A 75 0.72 -10.83 13.07
C GLU A 75 1.88 -11.76 12.70
N HIS A 76 3.00 -11.61 13.41
CA HIS A 76 4.11 -12.54 13.29
C HIS A 76 3.93 -13.66 14.32
N VAL A 77 3.74 -14.89 13.83
CA VAL A 77 3.58 -16.08 14.66
C VAL A 77 4.61 -17.11 14.20
N ASP A 78 5.57 -17.41 15.08
CA ASP A 78 6.71 -18.29 14.84
C ASP A 78 7.61 -17.89 13.66
N LYS A 79 7.42 -18.53 12.50
CA LYS A 79 8.15 -18.30 11.23
C LYS A 79 7.17 -17.91 10.11
N LYS A 80 5.98 -17.45 10.49
CA LYS A 80 4.90 -17.12 9.57
C LYS A 80 4.40 -15.71 9.82
N LEU A 81 4.10 -15.02 8.74
CA LEU A 81 3.33 -13.79 8.72
C LEU A 81 1.88 -14.16 8.45
N LYS A 82 1.01 -14.02 9.44
CA LYS A 82 -0.43 -14.17 9.24
C LYS A 82 -1.03 -12.82 8.93
N ILE A 83 -1.84 -12.77 7.88
CA ILE A 83 -2.56 -11.57 7.46
C ILE A 83 -4.05 -11.87 7.51
N LYS A 84 -4.82 -11.02 8.20
CA LYS A 84 -6.27 -11.14 8.32
C LYS A 84 -6.91 -11.13 6.91
N LYS A 85 -7.80 -12.09 6.65
CA LYS A 85 -8.49 -12.33 5.36
C LYS A 85 -7.64 -12.79 4.17
N ILE A 86 -6.32 -12.89 4.32
CA ILE A 86 -5.44 -13.37 3.24
C ILE A 86 -4.84 -14.74 3.59
N GLY A 87 -4.39 -14.92 4.83
CA GLY A 87 -3.86 -16.19 5.32
C GLY A 87 -2.43 -16.10 5.82
N ASN A 88 -1.75 -17.25 5.85
CA ASN A 88 -0.43 -17.41 6.46
C ASN A 88 0.65 -17.51 5.40
N PHE A 89 1.69 -16.70 5.52
CA PHE A 89 2.85 -16.68 4.63
C PHE A 89 4.09 -17.10 5.41
N LYS A 90 4.86 -18.05 4.88
CA LYS A 90 6.19 -18.34 5.43
C LYS A 90 7.09 -17.14 5.13
N ILE A 91 7.71 -16.57 6.16
CA ILE A 91 8.69 -15.51 5.99
C ILE A 91 10.07 -15.99 6.42
N PHE A 92 11.09 -15.49 5.74
CA PHE A 92 12.48 -15.69 6.13
C PHE A 92 12.99 -14.37 6.69
N LEU A 93 13.15 -14.32 8.01
CA LEU A 93 13.81 -13.20 8.68
C LEU A 93 15.32 -13.43 8.56
N SER A 94 15.96 -12.68 7.66
CA SER A 94 17.43 -12.63 7.66
C SER A 94 17.86 -11.87 8.92
N LEU A 95 18.54 -12.56 9.83
CA LEU A 95 19.27 -11.96 10.94
C LEU A 95 20.51 -11.25 10.35
N LEU A 96 20.31 -10.17 9.59
CA LEU A 96 21.39 -9.22 9.35
C LEU A 96 21.68 -8.56 10.69
N ARG A 97 22.61 -9.14 11.44
CA ARG A 97 23.32 -8.43 12.50
C ARG A 97 23.96 -7.22 11.84
N TRP A 98 23.39 -6.04 12.05
CA TRP A 98 24.05 -4.80 11.73
C TRP A 98 25.22 -4.66 12.71
N THR A 99 26.38 -5.22 12.35
CA THR A 99 27.63 -4.86 13.01
C THR A 99 28.00 -3.48 12.50
N PRO A 100 28.02 -2.44 13.35
CA PRO A 100 28.61 -1.17 12.94
C PRO A 100 30.10 -1.42 12.64
N LEU A 101 30.44 -1.47 11.35
CA LEU A 101 31.78 -1.10 10.90
C LEU A 101 31.95 0.37 11.30
N PHE A 102 33.07 0.71 11.93
CA PHE A 102 33.43 2.01 12.54
C PHE A 102 33.27 2.10 14.07
N SER A 103 34.01 1.26 14.79
CA SER A 103 34.71 1.71 16.01
C SER A 103 36.20 1.81 15.69
N GLY A 104 36.62 2.96 15.15
CA GLY A 104 38.04 3.32 15.09
C GLY A 104 38.56 3.63 16.49
N PRO A 105 39.83 3.37 16.81
CA PRO A 105 40.37 3.60 18.14
C PRO A 105 40.37 5.10 18.47
N SER A 106 39.86 5.43 19.65
CA SER A 106 40.04 6.73 20.29
C SER A 106 41.52 6.89 20.62
N ASN A 107 42.19 7.83 19.96
CA ASN A 107 43.54 8.25 20.31
C ASN A 107 43.51 8.93 21.68
N VAL A 108 44.18 8.30 22.65
CA VAL A 108 44.79 8.94 23.83
C VAL A 108 46.20 9.40 23.46
#